data_AF-A0A7S2XVF2-F1
#
_entry.id   AF-A0A7S2XVF2-F1
#
_cell.length_a   1.000
_cell.length_b   1.000
_cell.length_c   1.000
_cell.angle_alpha   90.00
_cell.angle_beta   90.00
_cell.angle_gamma   90.00
#
_symmetry.space_group_name_H-M   'P 1'
#
loop_
_entity.id
_entity.type
_entity.pdbx_description
1 polymer ?
#
loop_
_entity_poly.entity_id
_entity_poly.type
_entity_poly.pdbx_seq_one_letter_code
_entity_poly.pdbx_strand_id
1 'polypeptide(L)'
;VSSLWAGDLHVFFQNQNYHFVTGLYGRRFNGYMGVGLAWPTDKYAANQVDITRLADTKYTPPRKREEAGIISQALQQVGSTVRWAAKLVGLVGEEARDEWQ
;
A
#
# COMPACT_ATOMS: atom_id res chain seq x y z
N VAL A 1 -1.34 -11.49 7.35
CA VAL A 1 -2.72 -11.77 7.83
C VAL A 1 -3.55 -10.51 7.71
N SER A 2 -4.80 -10.60 7.26
CA SER A 2 -5.75 -9.47 7.24
C SER A 2 -6.85 -9.72 8.28
N SER A 3 -7.61 -8.68 8.64
CA SER A 3 -8.73 -8.83 9.59
C SER A 3 -9.80 -9.80 9.09
N LEU A 4 -9.98 -9.89 7.77
CA LEU A 4 -10.99 -10.77 7.16
C LEU A 4 -10.63 -12.26 7.30
N TRP A 5 -9.33 -12.59 7.25
CA TRP A 5 -8.85 -13.96 7.36
C TRP A 5 -8.48 -14.35 8.80
N ALA A 6 -8.40 -13.39 9.73
CA ALA A 6 -7.94 -13.64 11.09
C ALA A 6 -8.82 -14.66 11.83
N GLY A 7 -10.15 -14.57 11.66
CA GLY A 7 -11.09 -15.49 12.30
C GLY A 7 -10.90 -16.94 11.84
N ASP A 8 -10.89 -17.17 10.52
CA ASP A 8 -10.73 -18.51 9.95
C ASP A 8 -9.36 -19.12 10.31
N LEU A 9 -8.31 -18.29 10.31
CA LEU A 9 -6.97 -18.73 10.71
C LEU A 9 -6.90 -19.10 12.20
N HIS A 10 -7.57 -18.36 13.07
CA HIS A 10 -7.66 -18.73 14.49
C HIS A 10 -8.28 -20.13 14.66
N VAL A 11 -9.40 -20.40 13.98
CA VAL A 11 -10.07 -21.71 14.03
C VAL A 11 -9.17 -22.80 13.45
N PHE A 12 -8.55 -22.53 12.29
CA PHE A 12 -7.67 -23.47 11.62
C PHE A 12 -6.50 -23.91 12.52
N PHE A 13 -5.78 -22.96 13.11
CA PHE A 13 -4.63 -23.27 13.97
C PHE A 13 -5.05 -23.92 15.28
N GLN A 14 -6.15 -23.48 15.88
CA GLN A 14 -6.68 -24.11 17.10
C GLN A 14 -7.02 -25.59 16.87
N ASN A 15 -7.62 -25.94 15.74
CA ASN A 15 -7.94 -27.33 15.39
C ASN A 15 -6.70 -28.21 15.17
N GLN A 16 -5.54 -27.62 14.93
CA GLN A 16 -4.27 -28.32 14.74
C GLN A 16 -3.40 -28.31 16.01
N ASN A 17 -3.95 -27.90 17.16
CA ASN A 17 -3.23 -27.74 18.43
C ASN A 17 -2.13 -26.64 18.39
N TYR A 18 -2.34 -25.59 17.58
CA TYR A 18 -1.48 -24.41 17.54
C TYR A 18 -2.14 -23.24 18.27
N HIS A 19 -1.35 -22.52 19.05
CA HIS A 19 -1.71 -21.18 19.50
C HIS A 19 -1.37 -20.20 18.38
N PHE A 20 -2.30 -19.28 18.09
CA PHE A 20 -2.15 -18.31 17.01
C PHE A 20 -2.42 -16.90 17.53
N VAL A 21 -1.54 -15.96 17.17
CA VAL A 21 -1.65 -14.54 17.53
C VAL A 21 -1.45 -13.70 16.28
N THR A 22 -2.17 -12.58 16.19
CA THR A 22 -2.03 -11.62 15.10
C THR A 22 -1.62 -10.24 15.60
N GLY A 23 -0.72 -9.59 14.88
CA GLY A 23 -0.32 -8.19 15.05
C GLY A 23 -0.71 -7.39 13.82
N LEU A 24 -1.95 -6.90 13.79
CA LEU A 24 -2.51 -6.20 12.64
C LEU A 24 -2.04 -4.74 12.62
N TYR A 25 -1.17 -4.38 11.67
CA TYR A 25 -0.60 -3.04 11.57
C TYR A 25 -1.08 -2.20 10.37
N GLY A 26 -2.08 -2.68 9.64
CA GLY A 26 -2.58 -2.05 8.44
C GLY A 26 -3.52 -0.87 8.68
N ARG A 27 -4.18 -0.43 7.60
CA ARG A 27 -5.25 0.57 7.59
C ARG A 27 -6.48 0.00 6.89
N ARG A 28 -7.62 0.68 6.94
CA ARG A 28 -8.87 0.21 6.31
C ARG A 28 -8.70 -0.19 4.83
N PHE A 29 -7.90 0.54 4.05
CA PHE A 29 -7.72 0.27 2.61
C PHE A 29 -7.03 -1.07 2.31
N ASN A 30 -6.26 -1.62 3.25
CA ASN A 30 -5.56 -2.90 3.09
C ASN A 30 -6.14 -3.99 4.00
N GLY A 31 -7.38 -3.84 4.48
CA GLY A 31 -8.02 -4.84 5.34
C GLY A 31 -7.28 -5.06 6.67
N TYR A 32 -6.63 -4.00 7.19
CA TYR A 32 -5.81 -4.06 8.41
C TYR A 32 -4.75 -5.16 8.36
N MET A 33 -4.06 -5.30 7.22
CA MET A 33 -3.01 -6.31 7.07
C MET A 33 -1.89 -6.17 8.10
N GLY A 34 -1.40 -7.29 8.59
CA GLY A 34 -0.23 -7.38 9.47
C GLY A 34 0.36 -8.78 9.48
N VAL A 35 1.02 -9.12 10.58
CA VAL A 35 1.73 -10.40 10.76
C VAL A 35 0.92 -11.32 11.66
N GLY A 36 1.07 -12.63 11.47
CA GLY A 36 0.55 -13.65 12.38
C GLY A 36 1.67 -14.59 12.78
N LEU A 37 1.65 -15.06 14.02
CA LEU A 37 2.58 -16.03 14.56
C LEU A 37 1.79 -17.21 15.12
N ALA A 38 2.21 -18.43 14.77
CA ALA A 38 1.62 -19.66 15.27
C ALA A 38 2.72 -20.56 15.87
N TRP A 39 2.43 -21.21 16.99
CA TRP A 39 3.33 -22.19 17.59
C TRP A 39 2.54 -23.38 18.16
N PRO A 40 3.14 -24.58 18.16
CA PRO A 40 2.44 -25.77 18.62
C PRO A 40 2.39 -25.79 20.16
N THR A 41 1.18 -26.02 20.69
CA THR A 41 0.85 -25.88 22.11
C THR A 41 1.41 -27.04 22.96
N ASP A 42 1.77 -28.15 22.32
CA ASP A 42 2.41 -29.31 22.94
C ASP A 42 3.89 -29.05 23.30
N LYS A 43 4.58 -28.16 22.57
CA LYS A 43 6.01 -27.87 22.75
C LYS A 43 6.27 -26.56 23.48
N TYR A 44 5.43 -25.55 23.26
CA TYR A 44 5.67 -24.20 23.76
C TYR A 44 4.42 -23.64 24.41
N ALA A 45 4.59 -23.12 25.63
CA ALA A 45 3.57 -22.36 26.33
C ALA A 45 3.80 -20.86 26.15
N ALA A 46 2.71 -20.10 25.97
CA ALA A 46 2.77 -18.66 25.90
C ALA A 46 2.83 -18.07 27.31
N ASN A 47 3.95 -17.45 27.69
CA ASN A 47 4.06 -16.75 28.98
C ASN A 47 3.52 -15.32 28.89
N GLN A 48 3.94 -14.60 27.85
CA GLN A 48 3.54 -13.23 27.59
C GLN A 48 3.57 -12.98 26.09
N VAL A 49 2.60 -12.23 25.59
CA VAL A 49 2.51 -11.83 24.19
C VAL A 49 2.31 -10.31 24.17
N ASP A 50 3.26 -9.60 23.57
CA ASP A 50 3.17 -8.15 23.40
C ASP A 50 2.98 -7.80 21.92
N ILE A 51 2.00 -6.95 21.63
CA ILE A 51 1.62 -6.54 20.27
C ILE A 51 1.83 -5.04 20.18
N THR A 52 3.05 -4.65 19.85
CA THR A 52 3.44 -3.25 19.64
C THR A 52 3.75 -2.95 18.18
N ARG A 53 3.33 -1.78 17.71
CA ARG A 53 3.70 -1.25 16.39
C ARG A 53 4.91 -0.35 16.53
N LEU A 54 5.87 -0.46 15.60
CA LEU A 54 7.02 0.46 15.53
C LEU A 54 6.59 1.94 15.39
N ALA A 55 5.45 2.16 14.73
CA ALA A 55 4.87 3.49 14.57
C ALA A 55 4.42 4.12 15.89
N ASP A 56 4.11 3.30 16.91
CA ASP A 56 3.63 3.78 18.21
C ASP A 56 4.79 4.11 19.15
N THR A 57 5.96 3.47 18.95
CA THR A 57 7.14 3.66 19.80
C THR A 57 8.06 4.79 19.32
N LYS A 58 8.05 5.12 18.03
CA LYS A 58 8.92 6.15 17.46
C LYS A 58 8.11 7.23 16.77
N TYR A 59 8.17 8.45 17.30
CA TYR A 59 7.68 9.62 16.58
C TYR A 59 8.38 9.72 15.22
N THR A 60 7.59 9.66 14.16
CA THR A 60 8.07 9.88 12.80
C THR A 60 7.37 11.12 12.28
N PRO A 61 8.10 12.20 11.93
CA PRO A 61 7.47 13.39 11.39
C PRO A 61 6.72 13.04 10.09
N PRO A 62 5.52 13.60 9.87
CA PRO A 62 4.76 13.35 8.66
C PRO A 62 5.59 13.76 7.44
N ARG A 63 5.59 12.93 6.38
CA ARG A 63 6.19 13.31 5.10
C ARG A 63 5.49 14.59 4.63
N LYS A 64 6.27 15.66 4.38
CA LYS A 64 5.76 16.83 3.65
C LYS A 64 5.22 16.32 2.32
N ARG A 65 3.91 16.44 2.12
CA ARG A 65 3.30 16.20 0.82
C ARG A 65 3.80 17.35 -0.04
N GLU A 66 4.70 17.07 -0.99
CA GLU A 66 5.09 18.09 -1.97
C GLU A 66 3.81 18.55 -2.66
N GLU A 67 3.49 19.83 -2.56
CA GLU A 67 2.36 20.49 -3.22
C GLU A 67 2.55 20.58 -4.75
N ALA A 68 3.46 19.79 -5.30
CA ALA A 68 3.84 19.77 -6.71
C ALA A 68 2.71 19.27 -7.64
N GLY A 69 1.55 18.87 -7.12
CA GLY A 69 0.48 18.27 -7.90
C GLY A 69 -0.49 19.25 -8.56
N ILE A 70 -0.86 20.36 -7.90
CA ILE A 70 -1.98 21.18 -8.39
C ILE A 70 -1.53 22.05 -9.58
N ILE A 71 -0.37 22.70 -9.45
CA ILE A 71 0.17 23.58 -10.51
C ILE A 71 0.68 22.76 -11.70
N SER A 72 1.31 21.60 -11.46
CA SER A 72 1.77 20.73 -12.56
C SER A 72 0.62 20.08 -13.32
N GLN A 73 -0.47 19.67 -12.64
CA GLN A 73 -1.66 19.15 -13.31
C GLN A 73 -2.37 20.23 -14.14
N ALA A 74 -2.47 21.46 -13.63
CA ALA A 74 -3.03 22.58 -14.37
C ALA A 74 -2.17 22.93 -15.60
N LEU A 75 -0.85 23.00 -15.46
CA LEU A 75 0.07 23.27 -16.57
C LEU A 75 0.09 22.15 -17.61
N GLN A 76 -0.06 20.88 -17.21
CA GLN A 76 -0.19 19.75 -18.15
C GLN A 76 -1.49 19.82 -18.96
N GLN A 77 -2.60 20.24 -18.36
CA GLN A 77 -3.88 20.43 -19.06
C GLN A 77 -3.84 21.59 -20.07
N VAL A 78 -3.17 22.69 -19.72
CA VAL A 78 -2.97 23.83 -20.65
C VAL A 78 -2.02 23.44 -21.78
N GLY A 79 -0.92 22.74 -21.49
CA GLY A 79 0.04 22.31 -22.49
C GLY A 79 -0.50 21.25 -23.47
N SER A 80 -1.47 20.42 -23.08
CA SER A 80 -2.09 19.43 -23.98
C SER A 80 -3.14 20.06 -24.90
N THR A 81 -3.91 21.02 -24.41
CA THR A 81 -4.91 21.75 -25.21
C THR A 81 -4.25 22.68 -26.23
N VAL A 82 -3.19 23.40 -25.85
CA VAL A 82 -2.40 24.21 -26.79
C VAL A 82 -1.75 23.36 -27.87
N ARG A 83 -1.20 22.18 -27.53
CA ARG A 83 -0.65 21.24 -28.52
C ARG A 83 -1.71 20.68 -29.47
N TRP A 84 -2.90 20.35 -28.96
CA TRP A 84 -4.01 19.89 -29.79
C TRP A 84 -4.50 20.98 -30.76
N ALA A 85 -4.64 22.22 -30.27
CA ALA A 85 -5.02 23.36 -31.10
C ALA A 85 -3.94 23.69 -32.15
N ALA A 86 -2.66 23.65 -31.79
CA ALA A 86 -1.55 23.85 -32.73
C ALA A 86 -1.47 22.75 -33.80
N LYS A 87 -1.85 21.51 -33.45
CA LYS A 87 -2.01 20.40 -34.41
C LYS A 87 -3.17 20.64 -35.39
N LEU A 88 -4.29 21.18 -34.93
CA LEU A 88 -5.45 21.52 -35.79
C LEU A 88 -5.18 22.66 -36.77
N VAL A 89 -4.36 23.64 -36.37
CA VAL A 89 -3.96 24.79 -37.20
C VAL A 89 -2.75 24.46 -38.08
N GLY A 90 -2.23 23.23 -38.03
CA GLY A 90 -1.12 22.76 -38.89
C GLY A 90 0.25 23.36 -38.55
N LEU A 91 0.41 23.92 -37.35
CA LEU A 91 1.66 24.56 -36.89
C LEU A 91 2.68 23.57 -36.31
N VAL A 92 2.29 22.32 -36.08
CA VAL A 92 3.17 21.25 -35.57
C VAL A 92 3.19 20.12 -36.60
N GLY A 93 4.33 19.93 -37.26
CA GLY A 93 4.55 18.85 -38.22
C GLY A 93 4.65 17.48 -37.54
N GLU A 94 4.18 16.44 -38.23
CA GLU A 94 4.44 15.05 -37.89
C GLU A 94 5.94 14.78 -38.00
N GLU A 95 6.66 14.82 -36.87
CA GLU A 95 7.99 14.23 -36.81
C GLU A 95 7.82 12.71 -36.93
N ALA A 96 8.29 12.21 -38.07
CA ALA A 96 8.27 10.82 -38.45
C ALA A 96 8.78 9.93 -37.31
N ARG A 97 7.91 9.06 -36.80
CA ARG A 97 8.34 7.83 -36.15
C ARG A 97 8.70 6.85 -37.26
N ASP A 98 9.94 6.92 -37.69
CA ASP A 98 10.61 5.81 -38.35
C ASP A 98 11.84 5.42 -37.54
N GLU A 99 12.09 4.11 -37.53
CA GLU A 99 13.24 3.41 -36.96
C GLU A 99 13.19 3.20 -35.43
N TRP A 100 12.59 2.08 -35.02
CA TRP A 100 13.30 0.92 -34.43
C TRP A 100 12.38 -0.32 -34.55
N GLN A 101 12.75 -1.22 -35.46
CA GLN A 101 12.56 -2.66 -35.26
C GLN A 101 13.53 -3.14 -34.19
#